data_AF-A0A8T3X8C0-F1
#
_entry.id   AF-A0A8T3X8C0-F1
#
_cell.length_a   1.000
_cell.length_b   1.000
_cell.length_c   1.000
_cell.angle_alpha   90.00
_cell.angle_beta   90.00
_cell.angle_gamma   90.00
#
_symmetry.space_group_name_H-M   'P 1'
#
loop_
_entity.id
_entity.type
_entity.pdbx_description
1 polymer ?
#
loop_
_entity_poly.entity_id
_entity_poly.type
_entity_poly.pdbx_seq_one_letter_code
_entity_poly.pdbx_strand_id
1 'polypeptide(L)'
;MVVKTITVTEEAYNALKHLKKDEQSFSEIIIEISSEKKGDISGFLGILKNKSKELAEMRKEIKKRKGEINKESSEREKKIRKRLNDIT
;
A
#
# COMPACT_ATOMS: atom_id res chain seq x y z
N MET A 1 23.12 -16.54 -16.25
CA MET A 1 22.47 -16.23 -14.96
C MET A 1 21.80 -17.50 -14.45
N VAL A 2 22.02 -17.87 -13.19
CA VAL A 2 21.26 -18.96 -12.55
C VAL A 2 19.98 -18.35 -11.99
N VAL A 3 18.83 -18.86 -12.41
CA VAL A 3 17.52 -18.40 -11.93
C VAL A 3 17.00 -19.42 -10.93
N LYS A 4 16.53 -18.93 -9.77
CA LYS A 4 15.82 -19.74 -8.78
C LYS A 4 14.44 -19.14 -8.58
N THR A 5 13.42 -19.98 -8.63
CA THR A 5 12.05 -19.59 -8.31
C THR A 5 11.86 -19.64 -6.80
N ILE A 6 11.29 -18.58 -6.23
CA ILE A 6 10.89 -18.52 -4.83
C ILE A 6 9.40 -18.22 -4.75
N THR A 7 8.71 -18.83 -3.80
CA THR A 7 7.34 -18.47 -3.47
C THR A 7 7.37 -17.43 -2.36
N VAL A 8 6.65 -16.34 -2.55
CA VAL A 8 6.49 -15.27 -1.56
C VAL A 8 5.01 -15.07 -1.27
N THR A 9 4.69 -14.51 -0.11
CA THR A 9 3.32 -14.10 0.18
C THR A 9 2.92 -12.92 -0.71
N GLU A 10 1.61 -12.77 -0.97
CA GLU A 10 1.06 -11.60 -1.68
C GLU A 10 1.49 -10.27 -1.03
N GLU A 11 1.57 -10.24 0.29
CA GLU A 11 2.02 -9.07 1.03
C GLU A 11 3.49 -8.72 0.72
N ALA A 12 4.37 -9.72 0.72
CA ALA A 12 5.78 -9.52 0.39
C ALA A 12 5.96 -9.10 -1.08
N TYR A 13 5.18 -9.68 -2.00
CA TYR A 13 5.17 -9.26 -3.40
C TYR A 13 4.78 -7.79 -3.55
N ASN A 14 3.70 -7.36 -2.89
CA ASN A 14 3.24 -5.97 -2.96
C ASN A 14 4.26 -5.00 -2.34
N ALA A 15 4.91 -5.38 -1.25
CA ALA A 15 5.96 -4.57 -0.64
C ALA A 15 7.14 -4.37 -1.61
N LEU A 16 7.60 -5.44 -2.26
CA LEU A 16 8.64 -5.36 -3.31
C LEU A 16 8.19 -4.48 -4.50
N LYS A 17 6.93 -4.62 -4.93
CA LYS A 17 6.37 -3.82 -6.02
C LYS A 17 6.33 -2.33 -5.70
N HIS A 18 6.08 -1.94 -4.45
CA HIS A 18 6.11 -0.55 -4.02
C HIS A 18 7.52 0.04 -3.89
N LEU A 19 8.53 -0.80 -3.63
CA LEU A 19 9.94 -0.39 -3.54
C LEU A 19 10.59 -0.25 -4.92
N LYS A 20 10.07 -0.95 -5.93
CA LYS A 20 10.56 -0.94 -7.30
C LYS A 20 10.39 0.43 -7.95
N LYS A 21 11.49 1.00 -8.47
CA LYS A 21 11.44 2.06 -9.47
C LYS A 21 11.08 1.46 -10.84
N ASP A 22 10.43 2.22 -11.72
CA ASP A 22 9.76 1.69 -12.91
C ASP A 22 10.61 0.73 -13.77
N GLU A 23 11.91 0.99 -13.90
CA GLU A 23 12.84 0.16 -14.70
C GLU A 23 13.62 -0.91 -13.92
N GLN A 24 13.59 -0.92 -12.57
CA GLN A 24 14.36 -1.88 -11.77
C GLN A 24 13.70 -3.27 -11.73
N SER A 25 14.49 -4.34 -11.72
CA SER A 25 13.99 -5.71 -11.51
C SER A 25 13.78 -6.04 -10.02
N PHE A 26 12.94 -7.03 -9.72
CA PHE A 26 12.78 -7.53 -8.36
C PHE A 26 14.08 -8.10 -7.79
N SER A 27 14.88 -8.75 -8.62
CA SER A 27 16.18 -9.30 -8.22
C SER A 27 17.15 -8.20 -7.79
N GLU A 28 17.19 -7.06 -8.49
CA GLU A 28 18.04 -5.92 -8.11
C GLU A 28 17.62 -5.32 -6.78
N ILE A 29 16.32 -5.17 -6.52
CA ILE A 29 15.81 -4.63 -5.25
C ILE A 29 16.16 -5.58 -4.10
N ILE A 30 16.01 -6.89 -4.31
CA ILE A 30 16.38 -7.89 -3.31
C ILE A 30 17.88 -7.77 -2.98
N ILE A 31 18.73 -7.59 -3.99
CA ILE A 31 20.18 -7.39 -3.80
C ILE A 31 20.46 -6.06 -3.11
N GLU A 32 19.87 -4.95 -3.56
CA GLU A 32 20.06 -3.61 -3.00
C GLU A 32 19.76 -3.61 -1.49
N ILE A 33 18.58 -4.11 -1.11
CA ILE A 33 18.16 -4.17 0.30
C ILE A 33 19.03 -5.15 1.12
N SER A 34 19.47 -6.26 0.54
CA SER A 34 20.31 -7.25 1.24
C SER A 34 21.80 -6.87 1.28
N SER A 35 22.24 -5.98 0.39
CA SER A 35 23.62 -5.54 0.28
C SER A 35 24.03 -4.50 1.32
N GLU A 36 23.07 -3.74 1.87
CA GLU A 36 23.33 -2.80 2.99
C GLU A 36 23.79 -3.51 4.27
N LYS A 37 23.52 -4.81 4.42
CA LYS A 37 24.06 -5.65 5.49
C LYS A 37 24.52 -6.98 4.91
N LYS A 38 25.77 -7.03 4.46
CA LYS A 38 26.45 -8.26 4.01
C LYS A 38 26.08 -9.45 4.92
N GLY A 39 25.22 -10.33 4.42
CA GLY A 39 24.96 -11.65 5.00
C GLY A 39 23.66 -11.85 5.78
N ASP A 40 22.81 -10.83 5.97
CA ASP A 40 21.63 -11.00 6.83
C ASP A 40 20.28 -10.63 6.17
N ILE A 41 19.58 -11.66 5.69
CA ILE A 41 18.20 -11.57 5.16
C ILE A 41 17.18 -11.29 6.31
N SER A 42 17.56 -11.42 7.58
CA SER A 42 16.67 -11.08 8.70
C SER A 42 16.29 -9.60 8.71
N GLY A 43 17.17 -8.72 8.21
CA GLY A 43 16.87 -7.29 8.01
C GLY A 43 15.73 -7.07 7.00
N PHE A 44 15.69 -7.86 5.93
CA PHE A 44 14.59 -7.85 4.96
C PHE A 44 13.26 -8.28 5.60
N LEU A 45 13.28 -9.32 6.44
CA LEU A 45 12.10 -9.74 7.21
C LEU A 45 11.64 -8.66 8.20
N GLY A 46 12.56 -7.93 8.82
CA GLY A 46 12.27 -6.82 9.73
C GLY A 46 11.62 -5.64 9.01
N ILE A 47 12.16 -5.23 7.86
CA ILE A 47 11.59 -4.15 7.03
C ILE A 47 10.21 -4.55 6.51
N LEU A 48 10.02 -5.79 6.07
CA LEU A 48 8.71 -6.30 5.65
C LEU A 48 7.70 -6.32 6.80
N LYS A 49 8.09 -6.75 8.00
CA LYS A 49 7.20 -6.76 9.20
C LYS A 49 6.86 -5.36 9.71
N ASN A 50 7.80 -4.42 9.68
CA ASN A 50 7.54 -3.05 10.13
C ASN A 50 6.72 -2.28 9.09
N LYS A 51 7.09 -2.36 7.81
CA LYS A 51 6.29 -1.73 6.75
C LYS A 51 4.92 -2.38 6.60
N SER A 52 4.73 -3.67 6.86
CA SER A 52 3.39 -4.26 6.80
C SER A 52 2.44 -3.63 7.83
N LYS A 53 2.93 -3.38 9.05
CA LYS A 53 2.14 -2.78 10.11
C LYS A 53 1.81 -1.31 9.79
N GLU A 54 2.82 -0.55 9.39
CA GLU A 54 2.67 0.88 9.04
C GLU A 54 1.80 1.06 7.78
N LEU A 55 1.95 0.20 6.77
CA LEU A 55 1.11 0.18 5.57
C LEU A 55 -0.31 -0.28 5.87
N ALA A 56 -0.52 -1.22 6.80
CA ALA A 56 -1.85 -1.65 7.22
C ALA A 56 -2.59 -0.52 7.95
N GLU A 57 -1.89 0.24 8.79
CA GLU A 57 -2.43 1.41 9.48
C GLU A 57 -2.74 2.55 8.50
N MET A 58 -1.82 2.89 7.59
CA MET A 58 -2.08 3.86 6.52
C MET A 58 -3.25 3.42 5.62
N ARG A 59 -3.35 2.15 5.24
CA ARG A 59 -4.49 1.62 4.46
C ARG A 59 -5.80 1.73 5.22
N LYS A 60 -5.82 1.46 6.53
CA LYS A 60 -6.99 1.67 7.39
C LYS A 60 -7.40 3.14 7.43
N GLU A 61 -6.44 4.05 7.57
CA GLU A 61 -6.72 5.48 7.64
C GLU A 61 -7.26 6.02 6.30
N ILE A 62 -6.66 5.61 5.18
CA ILE A 62 -7.17 5.94 3.83
C ILE A 62 -8.59 5.40 3.65
N LYS A 63 -8.87 4.15 4.07
CA LYS A 63 -10.20 3.56 3.97
C LYS A 63 -11.23 4.31 4.84
N LYS A 64 -10.83 4.74 6.05
CA LYS A 64 -11.67 5.52 6.95
C LYS A 64 -12.02 6.88 6.35
N ARG A 65 -11.02 7.62 5.86
CA ARG A 65 -11.22 8.92 5.20
C ARG A 65 -12.12 8.82 3.97
N LYS A 66 -11.96 7.78 3.14
CA LYS A 66 -12.85 7.54 1.99
C LYS A 66 -14.31 7.31 2.41
N GLY A 67 -14.53 6.60 3.52
CA GLY A 67 -15.88 6.39 4.08
C GLY A 67 -16.52 7.69 4.60
N GLU A 68 -15.74 8.55 5.24
CA GLU A 68 -16.17 9.85 5.76
C GLU A 68 -16.55 10.80 4.60
N ILE A 69 -15.71 10.88 3.57
CA ILE A 69 -15.97 11.69 2.36
C ILE A 69 -17.25 11.25 1.65
N ASN A 70 -17.49 9.93 1.52
CA ASN A 70 -18.71 9.41 0.90
C ASN A 70 -19.97 9.75 1.72
N LYS A 71 -19.88 9.74 3.05
CA LYS A 71 -20.99 10.15 3.93
C LYS A 71 -21.31 11.62 3.76
N GLU A 72 -20.32 12.51 3.86
CA GLU A 72 -20.52 13.94 3.68
C GLU A 72 -21.08 14.29 2.31
N SER A 73 -20.60 13.62 1.26
CA SER A 73 -21.08 13.82 -0.10
C SER A 73 -22.56 13.43 -0.24
N SER A 74 -22.97 12.32 0.36
CA SER A 74 -24.38 11.87 0.34
C SER A 74 -25.32 12.78 1.14
N GLU A 75 -24.84 13.38 2.23
CA GLU A 75 -25.63 14.32 3.04
C GLU A 75 -25.78 15.68 2.36
N ARG A 76 -24.71 16.15 1.68
CA ARG A 76 -24.76 17.35 0.84
C ARG A 76 -25.74 17.18 -0.31
N GLU A 77 -25.70 16.05 -1.02
CA GLU A 77 -26.65 15.74 -2.09
C GLU A 77 -28.10 15.75 -1.59
N LYS A 78 -28.38 15.12 -0.45
CA LYS A 78 -29.72 15.11 0.15
C LYS A 78 -30.21 16.52 0.50
N LYS A 79 -29.35 17.38 1.07
CA LYS A 79 -29.70 18.77 1.39
C LYS A 79 -29.96 19.61 0.13
N ILE A 80 -29.16 19.43 -0.91
CA ILE A 80 -29.33 20.14 -2.19
C ILE A 80 -30.65 19.72 -2.85
N ARG A 81 -30.94 18.40 -2.89
CA ARG A 81 -32.22 17.89 -3.42
C ARG A 81 -33.43 18.45 -2.69
N LYS A 82 -33.36 18.56 -1.36
CA LYS A 82 -34.45 19.10 -0.55
C LYS A 82 -34.71 20.57 -0.86
N ARG A 83 -33.65 21.39 -0.97
CA ARG A 83 -33.77 22.81 -1.35
C ARG A 83 -34.30 23.03 -2.76
N LEU A 84 -33.98 22.16 -3.71
CA LEU A 84 -34.51 22.23 -5.08
C LEU A 84 -36.01 21.94 -5.14
N ASN A 85 -36.49 20.99 -4.34
CA ASN A 85 -37.93 20.69 -4.24
C ASN A 85 -38.73 21.78 -3.51
N ASP A 86 -38.11 22.55 -2.60
CA ASP A 86 -38.79 23.64 -1.89
C ASP A 86 -38.97 24.91 -2.78
N ILE A 87 -38.33 24.96 -3.95
CA ILE A 87 -38.36 26.09 -4.90
C ILE A 87 -39.25 25.79 -6.13
N THR A 88 -39.66 24.53 -6.33
CA THR A 88 -40.51 24.08 -7.45
C THR A 88 -41.94 23.90 -6.98
#